data_AF-A0A2U3EYQ4-F1
#
_entry.id   AF-A0A2U3EYQ4-F1
#
_cell.length_a   1.000
_cell.length_b   1.000
_cell.length_c   1.000
_cell.angle_alpha   90.00
_cell.angle_beta   90.00
_cell.angle_gamma   90.00
#
_symmetry.space_group_name_H-M   'P 1'
#
loop_
_entity.id
_entity.type
_entity.pdbx_description
1 polymer ?
#
loop_
_entity_poly.entity_id
_entity_poly.type
_entity_poly.pdbx_seq_one_letter_code
_entity_poly.pdbx_strand_id
1 'polypeptide(L)'
;DEMQQLAFSQVLSVSDYLLFAVIKLAALVVAAACGFRGGRIFPVVFVGVALGLMLHEHVDAVPAAITVSCSILGLVLVVTRDAWLSLFMAAVVVPDSTLFPLLCIVMLPAWLLLAGKPMMMAWRNDK
;
A
#
# COMPACT_ATOMS: atom_id res chain seq x y z
N ASP A 1 26.17 19.76 9.30
CA ASP A 1 25.03 20.71 9.43
C ASP A 1 24.37 21.04 8.09
N GLU A 2 25.09 21.47 7.05
CA GLU A 2 24.48 21.70 5.72
C GLU A 2 23.89 20.43 5.05
N MET A 3 24.53 19.27 5.20
CA MET A 3 24.01 18.01 4.64
C MET A 3 22.73 17.51 5.35
N GLN A 4 22.52 17.83 6.63
CA GLN A 4 21.25 17.54 7.31
C GLN A 4 20.15 18.52 6.89
N GLN A 5 20.53 19.75 6.56
CA GLN A 5 19.59 20.76 6.08
C GLN A 5 19.09 20.45 4.67
N LEU A 6 19.91 19.85 3.80
CA LEU A 6 19.45 19.32 2.51
C LEU A 6 18.47 18.14 2.68
N ALA A 7 18.71 17.25 3.64
CA ALA A 7 17.78 16.17 3.97
C ALA A 7 16.43 16.70 4.53
N PHE A 8 16.46 17.82 5.26
CA PHE A 8 15.26 18.51 5.76
C PHE A 8 14.59 19.41 4.72
N SER A 9 15.32 19.87 3.69
CA SER A 9 14.80 20.74 2.62
C SER A 9 14.19 19.95 1.47
N GLN A 10 14.41 18.63 1.40
CA GLN A 10 13.71 17.73 0.51
C GLN A 10 12.42 17.19 1.17
N VAL A 11 11.65 18.06 1.82
CA VAL A 11 10.23 17.76 2.05
C VAL A 11 9.60 17.78 0.67
N LEU A 12 9.50 16.59 0.08
CA LEU A 12 8.87 16.39 -1.22
C LEU A 12 7.44 16.92 -1.10
N SER A 13 7.01 17.70 -2.08
CA SER A 13 5.66 18.25 -2.04
C SER A 13 4.63 17.11 -2.16
N VAL A 14 3.40 17.35 -1.70
CA VAL A 14 2.25 16.44 -1.91
C VAL A 14 2.17 15.99 -3.39
N SER A 15 2.46 16.91 -4.33
CA SER A 15 2.51 16.62 -5.76
C SER A 15 3.59 15.61 -6.15
N ASP A 16 4.75 15.65 -5.50
CA ASP A 16 5.87 14.77 -5.81
C ASP A 16 5.60 13.35 -5.29
N TYR A 17 5.06 13.23 -4.08
CA TYR A 17 4.62 11.93 -3.55
C TYR A 17 3.50 11.32 -4.40
N LEU A 18 2.55 12.13 -4.86
CA LEU A 18 1.50 11.68 -5.78
C LEU A 18 2.09 11.21 -7.11
N LEU A 19 3.03 11.97 -7.68
CA LEU A 19 3.70 11.59 -8.93
C LEU A 19 4.47 10.27 -8.78
N PHE A 20 5.20 10.08 -7.68
CA PHE A 20 5.87 8.80 -7.39
C PHE A 20 4.90 7.64 -7.25
N ALA A 21 3.78 7.85 -6.55
CA ALA A 21 2.76 6.82 -6.39
C ALA A 21 2.15 6.42 -7.73
N VAL A 22 1.78 7.39 -8.57
CA VAL A 22 1.18 7.15 -9.88
C VAL A 22 2.16 6.45 -10.83
N ILE A 23 3.42 6.89 -10.88
CA ILE A 23 4.45 6.26 -11.73
C ILE A 23 4.69 4.81 -11.31
N LYS A 24 4.84 4.53 -10.00
CA LYS A 24 5.04 3.17 -9.50
C LYS A 24 3.82 2.28 -9.76
N LEU A 25 2.62 2.82 -9.62
CA LEU A 25 1.38 2.11 -9.91
C LEU A 25 1.28 1.80 -11.41
N ALA A 26 1.57 2.76 -12.29
CA ALA A 26 1.60 2.54 -13.73
C ALA A 26 2.65 1.48 -14.12
N ALA A 27 3.85 1.56 -13.56
CA ALA A 27 4.90 0.56 -13.79
C ALA A 27 4.49 -0.85 -13.34
N LEU A 28 3.84 -0.98 -12.18
CA LEU A 28 3.30 -2.24 -11.69
C LEU A 28 2.22 -2.80 -12.63
N VAL A 29 1.30 -1.95 -13.09
CA VAL A 29 0.22 -2.36 -14.01
C VAL A 29 0.80 -2.84 -15.34
N VAL A 30 1.77 -2.11 -15.89
CA VAL A 30 2.46 -2.50 -17.14
C VAL A 30 3.19 -3.83 -16.96
N ALA A 31 3.96 -3.99 -15.88
CA ALA A 31 4.65 -5.25 -15.59
C ALA A 31 3.68 -6.44 -15.45
N ALA A 32 2.54 -6.22 -14.77
CA ALA A 32 1.50 -7.23 -14.62
C ALA A 32 0.82 -7.59 -15.96
N ALA A 33 0.58 -6.60 -16.83
CA ALA A 33 0.00 -6.80 -18.15
C ALA A 33 0.95 -7.51 -19.12
N CYS A 34 2.26 -7.26 -19.02
CA CYS A 34 3.28 -7.94 -19.82
C CYS A 34 3.55 -9.40 -19.39
N GLY A 35 2.83 -9.93 -18.40
CA GLY A 35 2.99 -11.31 -17.94
C GLY A 35 4.29 -11.55 -17.16
N PHE A 36 4.94 -10.51 -16.64
CA PHE A 36 6.14 -10.64 -15.82
C PHE A 36 5.82 -11.47 -14.56
N ARG A 37 6.50 -12.61 -14.40
CA ARG A 37 6.30 -13.57 -13.31
C ARG A 37 7.05 -13.18 -12.02
N GLY A 38 7.22 -11.88 -11.77
CA GLY A 38 7.80 -11.36 -10.54
C GLY A 38 6.78 -11.20 -9.40
N GLY A 39 7.28 -11.06 -8.18
CA GLY A 39 6.44 -10.81 -7.00
C GLY A 39 5.78 -9.41 -7.04
N ARG A 40 4.47 -9.34 -6.82
CA ARG A 40 3.69 -8.08 -6.83
C ARG A 40 3.61 -7.38 -5.47
N ILE A 41 3.85 -8.12 -4.38
CA ILE A 41 3.67 -7.63 -3.01
C ILE A 41 4.61 -6.45 -2.72
N PHE A 42 5.92 -6.61 -2.95
CA PHE A 42 6.90 -5.55 -2.70
C PHE A 42 6.61 -4.27 -3.52
N PRO A 43 6.43 -4.33 -4.85
CA PRO A 43 6.06 -3.15 -5.63
C PRO A 43 4.82 -2.43 -5.10
N VAL A 44 3.79 -3.17 -4.68
CA VAL A 44 2.56 -2.61 -4.11
C VAL A 44 2.82 -1.92 -2.78
N VAL A 45 3.63 -2.52 -1.89
CA VAL A 45 4.01 -1.90 -0.62
C VAL A 45 4.71 -0.56 -0.87
N PHE A 46 5.61 -0.48 -1.85
CA PHE A 46 6.28 0.78 -2.21
C PHE A 46 5.32 1.85 -2.76
N VAL A 47 4.29 1.47 -3.52
CA VAL A 47 3.21 2.39 -3.92
C VAL A 47 2.43 2.85 -2.67
N GLY A 48 2.15 1.93 -1.74
CA GLY A 48 1.46 2.20 -0.49
C GLY A 48 2.18 3.20 0.41
N VAL A 49 3.49 3.05 0.59
CA VAL A 49 4.30 4.01 1.35
C VAL A 49 4.23 5.40 0.72
N ALA A 50 4.41 5.52 -0.61
CA ALA A 50 4.33 6.81 -1.29
C ALA A 50 2.96 7.48 -1.10
N LEU A 51 1.86 6.72 -1.21
CA LEU A 51 0.51 7.23 -0.95
C LEU A 51 0.28 7.59 0.53
N GLY A 52 0.82 6.82 1.46
CA GLY A 52 0.68 7.10 2.89
C GLY A 52 1.41 8.37 3.32
N LEU A 53 2.59 8.62 2.75
CA LEU A 53 3.34 9.86 2.95
C LEU A 53 2.62 11.05 2.30
N MET A 54 2.09 10.88 1.09
CA MET A 54 1.25 11.90 0.44
C MET A 54 0.04 12.28 1.30
N LEU A 55 -0.61 11.31 1.93
CA LEU A 55 -1.76 11.53 2.82
C LEU A 55 -1.37 12.19 4.13
N HIS A 56 -0.19 11.89 4.67
CA HIS A 56 0.32 12.54 5.88
C HIS A 56 0.55 14.02 5.64
N GLU A 57 1.23 14.39 4.56
CA GLU A 57 1.46 15.79 4.14
C GLU A 57 0.17 16.53 3.76
N HIS A 58 -0.90 15.79 3.39
CA HIS A 58 -2.21 16.40 3.14
C HIS A 58 -3.01 16.62 4.42
N VAL A 59 -2.76 15.81 5.46
CA VAL A 59 -3.47 15.82 6.74
C VAL A 59 -2.46 15.67 7.88
N ASP A 60 -1.75 16.76 8.20
CA ASP A 60 -0.69 16.79 9.22
C ASP A 60 -1.18 16.38 10.63
N ALA A 61 -2.50 16.39 10.86
CA ALA A 61 -3.12 15.98 12.12
C ALA A 61 -3.00 14.47 12.40
N VAL A 62 -2.73 13.64 11.40
CA VAL A 62 -2.67 12.18 11.55
C VAL A 62 -1.21 11.71 11.45
N PRO A 63 -0.68 10.94 12.42
CA PRO A 63 0.68 10.41 12.35
C PRO A 63 0.97 9.59 11.09
N ALA A 64 2.15 9.79 10.49
CA ALA A 64 2.61 9.08 9.28
C ALA A 64 2.51 7.55 9.42
N ALA A 65 2.73 7.02 10.63
CA ALA A 65 2.61 5.60 10.93
C ALA A 65 1.20 5.04 10.58
N ILE A 66 0.14 5.81 10.83
CA ILE A 66 -1.24 5.40 10.59
C ILE A 66 -1.58 5.48 9.10
N THR A 67 -1.24 6.59 8.44
CA THR A 67 -1.56 6.77 7.01
C THR A 67 -0.81 5.77 6.14
N VAL A 68 0.46 5.48 6.45
CA VAL A 68 1.30 4.50 5.74
C VAL A 68 0.84 3.07 6.00
N SER A 69 0.56 2.70 7.25
CA SER A 69 0.07 1.34 7.55
C SER A 69 -1.31 1.09 6.91
N CYS A 70 -2.21 2.07 6.94
CA CYS A 70 -3.53 1.99 6.31
C CYS A 70 -3.45 1.92 4.79
N SER A 71 -2.58 2.71 4.14
CA SER A 71 -2.42 2.69 2.68
C SER A 71 -1.81 1.38 2.19
N ILE A 72 -0.80 0.85 2.90
CA ILE A 72 -0.22 -0.47 2.61
C ILE A 72 -1.28 -1.56 2.79
N LEU A 73 -2.02 -1.54 3.90
CA LEU A 73 -3.07 -2.51 4.16
C LEU A 73 -4.14 -2.47 3.07
N GLY A 74 -4.60 -1.29 2.65
CA GLY A 74 -5.58 -1.17 1.58
C GLY A 74 -5.06 -1.72 0.24
N LEU A 75 -3.86 -1.31 -0.18
CA LEU A 75 -3.32 -1.68 -1.49
C LEU A 75 -2.90 -3.14 -1.58
N VAL A 76 -2.24 -3.67 -0.55
CA VAL A 76 -1.84 -5.09 -0.52
C VAL A 76 -3.10 -5.95 -0.53
N LEU A 77 -4.09 -5.66 0.31
CA LEU A 77 -5.36 -6.38 0.36
C LEU A 77 -6.13 -6.33 -0.97
N VAL A 78 -6.10 -5.21 -1.70
CA VAL A 78 -6.72 -5.11 -3.04
C VAL A 78 -6.03 -5.97 -4.09
N VAL A 79 -4.69 -6.04 -4.05
CA VAL A 79 -3.89 -6.75 -5.07
C VAL A 79 -3.78 -8.24 -4.78
N THR A 80 -3.61 -8.64 -3.52
CA THR A 80 -3.43 -10.05 -3.15
C THR A 80 -4.75 -10.74 -2.83
N ARG A 81 -5.80 -9.98 -2.45
CA ARG A 81 -7.07 -10.51 -1.92
C ARG A 81 -6.91 -11.34 -0.64
N ASP A 82 -5.74 -11.30 -0.03
CA ASP A 82 -5.41 -11.99 1.22
C ASP A 82 -5.30 -11.00 2.36
N ALA A 83 -6.33 -11.01 3.21
CA ALA A 83 -6.45 -10.08 4.33
C ALA A 83 -5.30 -10.27 5.34
N TRP A 84 -5.01 -11.52 5.68
CA TRP A 84 -3.97 -11.89 6.65
C TRP A 84 -2.58 -11.44 6.20
N LEU A 85 -2.25 -11.68 4.93
CA LEU A 85 -0.97 -11.25 4.36
C LEU A 85 -0.83 -9.73 4.39
N SER A 86 -1.94 -9.02 4.11
CA SER A 86 -1.97 -7.56 4.15
C SER A 86 -1.77 -7.00 5.55
N LEU A 87 -2.41 -7.59 6.57
CA LEU A 87 -2.24 -7.19 7.96
C LEU A 87 -0.79 -7.35 8.42
N PHE A 88 -0.16 -8.49 8.12
CA PHE A 88 1.24 -8.73 8.46
C PHE A 88 2.20 -7.81 7.71
N MET A 89 1.94 -7.52 6.43
CA MET A 89 2.76 -6.58 5.67
C MET A 89 2.68 -5.17 6.23
N ALA A 90 1.50 -4.71 6.67
CA ALA A 90 1.39 -3.42 7.35
C ALA A 90 2.14 -3.42 8.70
N ALA A 91 1.99 -4.50 9.48
CA ALA A 91 2.61 -4.62 10.81
C ALA A 91 4.15 -4.74 10.78
N VAL A 92 4.73 -5.37 9.75
CA VAL A 92 6.20 -5.46 9.64
C VAL A 92 6.82 -4.14 9.16
N VAL A 93 6.09 -3.38 8.35
CA VAL A 93 6.56 -2.07 7.86
C VAL A 93 6.46 -1.01 8.95
N VAL A 94 5.41 -1.06 9.78
CA VAL A 94 5.23 -0.17 10.93
C VAL A 94 5.07 -1.02 12.19
N PRO A 95 6.17 -1.31 12.92
CA PRO A 95 6.13 -2.14 14.13
C PRO A 95 5.64 -1.32 15.33
N ASP A 96 4.35 -1.00 15.34
CA ASP A 96 3.68 -0.33 16.45
C ASP A 96 2.57 -1.23 17.02
N SER A 97 2.75 -1.67 18.27
CA SER A 97 1.83 -2.59 18.96
C SER A 97 0.49 -1.95 19.28
N THR A 98 0.42 -0.61 19.35
CA THR A 98 -0.83 0.11 19.63
C THR A 98 -1.73 0.25 18.40
N LEU A 99 -1.14 0.15 17.20
CA LEU A 99 -1.86 0.26 15.92
C LEU A 99 -2.49 -1.08 15.48
N PHE A 100 -2.05 -2.20 16.03
CA PHE A 100 -2.55 -3.54 15.69
C PHE A 100 -4.08 -3.69 15.84
N PRO A 101 -4.70 -3.32 16.98
CA PRO A 101 -6.17 -3.39 17.11
C PRO A 101 -6.90 -2.46 16.14
N LEU A 102 -6.35 -1.27 15.84
CA LEU A 102 -6.94 -0.33 14.89
C LEU A 102 -6.89 -0.89 13.47
N LEU A 103 -5.75 -1.46 13.05
CA LEU A 103 -5.60 -2.14 11.76
C LEU A 103 -6.57 -3.32 11.62
N CYS A 104 -6.79 -4.11 12.68
CA CYS A 104 -7.80 -5.18 12.68
C CYS A 104 -9.23 -4.66 12.45
N ILE A 105 -9.59 -3.53 13.05
CA ILE A 105 -10.91 -2.90 12.85
C ILE A 105 -11.07 -2.39 11.41
N VAL A 106 -10.02 -1.78 10.84
CA VAL A 106 -10.03 -1.29 9.44
C VAL A 106 -10.01 -2.43 8.43
N MET A 107 -9.34 -3.53 8.77
CA MET A 107 -9.27 -4.74 7.95
C MET A 107 -10.62 -5.40 7.78
N LEU A 108 -11.48 -5.40 8.80
CA LEU A 108 -12.82 -6.02 8.76
C LEU A 108 -13.72 -5.50 7.63
N PRO A 109 -13.97 -4.18 7.47
CA PRO A 109 -14.77 -3.64 6.37
C PRO A 109 -14.05 -3.76 5.02
N ALA A 110 -12.74 -3.57 4.98
CA ALA A 110 -11.95 -3.75 3.76
C ALA A 110 -12.04 -5.19 3.25
N TRP A 111 -11.97 -6.16 4.15
CA TRP A 111 -12.16 -7.56 3.85
C TRP A 111 -13.59 -7.85 3.43
N LEU A 112 -14.61 -7.34 4.14
CA LEU A 112 -16.01 -7.58 3.79
C LEU A 112 -16.37 -7.05 2.39
N LEU A 113 -15.81 -5.90 2.00
CA LEU A 113 -15.93 -5.33 0.64
C LEU A 113 -15.36 -6.27 -0.44
N LEU A 114 -14.42 -7.14 -0.09
CA LEU A 114 -13.66 -7.97 -1.04
C LEU A 114 -13.98 -9.47 -0.91
N ALA A 115 -14.49 -9.93 0.23
CA ALA A 115 -14.88 -11.30 0.54
C ALA A 115 -16.08 -11.81 -0.29
N GLY A 116 -16.83 -10.90 -0.92
CA GLY A 116 -17.98 -11.23 -1.78
C GLY A 116 -17.68 -11.34 -3.28
N LYS A 117 -16.44 -11.12 -3.74
CA LYS A 117 -16.09 -11.16 -5.17
C LYS A 117 -15.30 -12.43 -5.48
N PRO A 118 -15.79 -13.32 -6.38
CA PRO A 118 -15.08 -14.55 -6.73
C PRO A 118 -13.72 -14.23 -7.32
N MET A 119 -12.71 -15.04 -7.00
CA MET A 119 -11.48 -15.08 -7.80
C MET A 119 -11.90 -15.35 -9.25
N MET A 120 -11.41 -14.54 -10.18
CA MET A 120 -11.66 -14.73 -11.61
C MET A 120 -10.95 -16.00 -12.06
N MET A 121 -11.61 -17.13 -11.83
CA MET A 121 -11.29 -18.43 -12.41
C MET A 121 -11.66 -18.33 -13.88
N ALA A 122 -10.66 -18.24 -14.76
CA ALA A 122 -10.88 -18.55 -16.16
C ALA A 122 -11.38 -19.99 -16.24
N TRP A 123 -12.56 -20.17 -16.84
CA TRP A 123 -13.19 -21.47 -17.01
C TRP A 123 -12.21 -22.41 -17.71
N ARG A 124 -11.70 -23.40 -16.98
CA ARG A 124 -10.85 -24.46 -17.54
C ARG A 124 -11.77 -25.53 -18.10
N ASN A 125 -11.92 -25.52 -19.42
CA ASN A 125 -12.53 -26.62 -20.15
C ASN A 125 -11.49 -27.73 -20.26
N ASP A 126 -11.49 -28.68 -19.33
CA ASP A 126 -10.75 -29.93 -19.55
C ASP A 126 -11.61 -30.81 -20.48
N LYS A 127 -11.24 -30.84 -21.76
CA LYS A 127 -11.64 -31.87 -22.73
C LYS A 127 -10.43 -32.73 -23.06
#